data_AF-A0A934QZT8-F1
#
_entry.id   AF-A0A934QZT8-F1
#
_cell.length_a   1.000
_cell.length_b   1.000
_cell.length_c   1.000
_cell.angle_alpha   90.00
_cell.angle_beta   90.00
_cell.angle_gamma   90.00
#
_symmetry.space_group_name_H-M   'P 1'
#
loop_
_entity.id
_entity.type
_entity.pdbx_description
1 polymer ?
#
loop_
_entity_poly.entity_id
_entity_poly.type
_entity_poly.pdbx_seq_one_letter_code
_entity_poly.pdbx_strand_id
1 'polypeptide(L)'
;MVTSRVCPVVASTTKLVWNNKDAWISSTDPVHEPLVDADTFARAQTLLAAHGKGRNTRNRHRVKRTYALRGLLLCGLCQRRMQGQYTREQPYYRCRFPTEYGLANKVIHPRNVYLAERDILPTLDNWLVTLFAPHRLRDTLTALAESQPDPATDPDRLAAEHTIRECDAKLTHYRTALEAGTDPTLVTQWITEIQARRAHAVATTKTTHPPQRLAANDVDTLIQQLRDLRTVIDQANPDDKADVYRKLGLALTYRPGKHEVRAEITLDAHMWGYGLCPRGDLNPHAR
;
A
#
# COMPACT_ATOMS: atom_id res chain seq x y z
N MET A 1 -15.48 -33.22 45.94
CA MET A 1 -14.84 -31.90 46.12
C MET A 1 -15.94 -30.88 45.97
N VAL A 2 -16.35 -30.20 47.04
CA VAL A 2 -17.33 -29.11 46.95
C VAL A 2 -16.54 -27.80 46.91
N THR A 3 -16.58 -27.12 45.77
CA THR A 3 -15.95 -25.80 45.61
C THR A 3 -16.88 -24.75 46.20
N SER A 4 -16.67 -24.39 47.46
CA SER A 4 -17.31 -23.21 48.04
C SER A 4 -16.58 -21.94 47.62
N ARG A 5 -17.33 -20.94 47.14
CA ARG A 5 -16.84 -19.57 46.94
C ARG A 5 -16.99 -18.82 48.26
N VAL A 6 -15.89 -18.46 48.90
CA VAL A 6 -15.86 -17.41 49.93
C VAL A 6 -14.90 -16.32 49.46
N CYS A 7 -15.37 -15.08 49.51
CA CYS A 7 -14.71 -13.88 49.02
C CYS A 7 -14.06 -13.15 50.20
N PRO A 8 -12.74 -12.88 50.22
CA PRO A 8 -12.21 -11.82 51.05
C PRO A 8 -12.38 -10.50 50.27
N VAL A 9 -12.99 -9.52 50.93
CA VAL A 9 -13.10 -8.15 50.45
C VAL A 9 -11.74 -7.48 50.61
N VAL A 10 -11.07 -7.10 49.50
CA VAL A 10 -10.45 -5.79 49.20
C VAL A 10 -9.97 -5.82 47.73
N ALA A 11 -10.33 -4.80 46.93
CA ALA A 11 -10.05 -4.56 45.51
C ALA A 11 -10.75 -5.51 44.50
N SER A 12 -11.86 -5.06 43.92
CA SER A 12 -12.67 -5.84 42.96
C SER A 12 -11.98 -5.97 41.59
N THR A 13 -11.33 -7.11 41.36
CA THR A 13 -10.93 -7.54 40.01
C THR A 13 -12.16 -8.08 39.28
N THR A 14 -12.58 -7.44 38.18
CA THR A 14 -13.81 -7.76 37.42
C THR A 14 -13.72 -9.05 36.57
N LYS A 15 -12.62 -9.81 36.67
CA LYS A 15 -12.40 -11.03 35.90
C LYS A 15 -12.19 -12.19 36.85
N LEU A 16 -12.99 -13.25 36.70
CA LEU A 16 -12.77 -14.50 37.44
C LEU A 16 -11.45 -15.11 36.98
N VAL A 17 -10.45 -15.10 37.85
CA VAL A 17 -9.17 -15.79 37.66
C VAL A 17 -9.15 -17.00 38.59
N TRP A 18 -8.62 -18.13 38.12
CA TRP A 18 -8.41 -19.29 38.98
C TRP A 18 -7.42 -18.93 40.09
N ASN A 19 -7.73 -19.32 41.32
CA ASN A 19 -6.83 -19.06 42.44
C ASN A 19 -5.51 -19.83 42.25
N ASN A 20 -4.39 -19.23 42.65
CA ASN A 20 -3.10 -19.92 42.62
C ASN A 20 -3.18 -21.17 43.52
N LYS A 21 -2.44 -22.23 43.17
CA LYS A 21 -2.48 -23.52 43.87
C LYS A 21 -2.16 -23.38 45.36
N ASP A 22 -1.28 -22.44 45.72
CA ASP A 22 -0.87 -22.15 47.10
C ASP A 22 -1.99 -21.52 47.94
N ALA A 23 -3.04 -21.01 47.29
CA ALA A 23 -4.22 -20.43 47.93
C ALA A 23 -5.45 -21.37 47.85
N TRP A 24 -5.24 -22.64 47.47
CA TRP A 24 -6.29 -23.66 47.53
C TRP A 24 -6.47 -24.14 48.96
N ILE A 25 -7.72 -24.17 49.41
CA ILE A 25 -8.08 -24.68 50.73
C ILE A 25 -8.61 -26.10 50.54
N SER A 26 -7.86 -27.10 51.03
CA SER A 26 -8.29 -28.49 51.08
C SER A 26 -8.86 -28.85 52.46
N SER A 27 -9.99 -29.54 52.49
CA SER A 27 -10.55 -30.12 53.72
C SER A 27 -9.70 -31.31 54.18
N THR A 28 -9.39 -31.38 55.48
CA THR A 28 -8.59 -32.47 56.06
C THR A 28 -9.36 -33.79 56.15
N ASP A 29 -10.69 -33.72 56.22
CA ASP A 29 -11.56 -34.89 56.36
C ASP A 29 -12.30 -35.17 55.02
N PRO A 30 -12.11 -36.34 54.39
CA PRO A 30 -12.75 -36.67 53.12
C PRO A 30 -14.24 -36.98 53.30
N VAL A 31 -15.10 -36.06 52.83
CA VAL A 31 -16.57 -36.19 52.88
C VAL A 31 -17.13 -37.25 51.90
N HIS A 32 -16.29 -37.78 51.02
CA HIS A 32 -16.65 -38.76 49.99
C HIS A 32 -15.45 -39.65 49.67
N GLU A 33 -15.73 -40.85 49.17
CA GLU A 33 -14.69 -41.74 48.69
C GLU A 33 -13.91 -41.09 47.53
N PRO A 34 -12.59 -40.97 47.63
CA PRO A 34 -11.79 -40.34 46.60
C PRO A 34 -11.72 -41.21 45.35
N LEU A 35 -11.98 -40.63 44.18
CA LEU A 35 -11.84 -41.32 42.90
C LEU A 35 -10.38 -41.72 42.59
N VAL A 36 -9.42 -40.99 43.15
CA VAL A 36 -7.97 -41.22 43.04
C VAL A 36 -7.33 -40.78 44.35
N ASP A 37 -6.35 -41.53 44.85
CA ASP A 37 -5.62 -41.17 46.05
C ASP A 37 -4.72 -39.92 45.84
N ALA A 38 -4.42 -39.23 46.93
CA ALA A 38 -3.69 -37.97 46.89
C ALA A 38 -2.26 -38.12 46.32
N ASP A 39 -1.60 -39.24 46.59
CA ASP A 39 -0.22 -39.48 46.14
C ASP A 39 -0.16 -39.78 44.64
N THR A 40 -1.10 -40.56 44.12
CA THR A 40 -1.27 -40.78 42.68
C THR A 40 -1.60 -39.47 41.96
N PHE A 41 -2.48 -38.64 42.54
CA PHE A 41 -2.78 -37.32 41.99
C PHE A 41 -1.54 -36.42 41.97
N ALA A 42 -0.79 -36.34 43.07
CA ALA A 42 0.43 -35.54 43.17
C ALA A 42 1.51 -36.01 42.18
N ARG A 43 1.72 -37.33 42.06
CA ARG A 43 2.64 -37.92 41.07
C ARG A 43 2.24 -37.59 39.64
N ALA A 44 0.95 -37.68 39.32
CA ALA A 44 0.46 -37.30 37.99
C ALA A 44 0.67 -35.81 37.71
N GLN A 45 0.45 -34.91 38.69
CA GLN A 45 0.74 -33.49 38.55
C GLN A 45 2.24 -33.22 38.33
N THR A 46 3.13 -33.93 39.04
CA THR A 46 4.58 -33.83 38.83
C THR A 46 5.00 -34.29 37.44
N LEU A 47 4.44 -35.40 36.95
CA LEU A 47 4.68 -35.87 35.58
C LEU A 47 4.16 -34.88 34.53
N LEU A 48 2.95 -34.34 34.72
CA LEU A 48 2.37 -33.33 33.82
C LEU A 48 3.15 -32.01 33.84
N ALA A 49 3.67 -31.60 35.01
CA ALA A 49 4.52 -30.42 35.15
C ALA A 49 5.90 -30.64 34.52
N ALA A 50 6.48 -31.85 34.65
CA ALA A 50 7.72 -32.23 33.97
C ALA A 50 7.54 -32.29 32.44
N HIS A 51 6.36 -32.69 31.96
CA HIS A 51 5.95 -32.57 30.56
C HIS A 51 5.44 -31.16 30.18
N GLY A 52 5.47 -30.22 31.13
CA GLY A 52 4.74 -28.95 31.10
C GLY A 52 5.57 -27.74 30.69
N LYS A 53 6.12 -27.75 29.47
CA LYS A 53 6.34 -26.52 28.68
C LYS A 53 6.40 -26.88 27.20
N GLY A 54 5.20 -27.07 26.65
CA GLY A 54 4.98 -27.15 25.22
C GLY A 54 4.28 -28.43 24.82
N ARG A 55 2.97 -28.32 24.57
CA ARG A 55 2.57 -28.59 23.19
C ARG A 55 3.48 -27.70 22.33
N ASN A 56 4.64 -28.21 21.93
CA ASN A 56 5.12 -27.95 20.59
C ASN A 56 4.02 -28.55 19.71
N THR A 57 2.89 -27.83 19.56
CA THR A 57 2.30 -27.71 18.23
C THR A 57 3.51 -27.43 17.39
N ARG A 58 3.98 -28.44 16.64
CA ARG A 58 5.11 -28.32 15.72
C ARG A 58 5.03 -26.91 15.23
N ASN A 59 6.07 -26.10 15.48
CA ASN A 59 6.17 -24.81 14.85
C ASN A 59 6.21 -25.17 13.36
N ARG A 60 5.02 -25.37 12.79
CA ARG A 60 4.81 -25.64 11.38
C ARG A 60 5.34 -24.36 10.86
N HIS A 61 6.59 -24.39 10.38
CA HIS A 61 7.20 -23.31 9.64
C HIS A 61 6.06 -22.73 8.83
N ARG A 62 5.62 -21.52 9.22
CA ARG A 62 4.41 -20.94 8.67
C ARG A 62 4.75 -20.77 7.21
N VAL A 63 4.30 -21.71 6.38
CA VAL A 63 4.71 -21.73 4.98
C VAL A 63 4.19 -20.41 4.44
N LYS A 64 5.11 -19.50 4.14
CA LYS A 64 4.79 -18.17 3.65
C LYS A 64 4.33 -18.40 2.22
N ARG A 65 3.01 -18.59 2.08
CA ARG A 65 2.36 -18.81 0.80
C ARG A 65 2.01 -17.44 0.24
N THR A 66 2.64 -17.09 -0.88
CA THR A 66 2.39 -15.84 -1.59
C THR A 66 1.18 -16.00 -2.49
N TYR A 67 0.45 -14.89 -2.66
CA TYR A 67 -0.71 -14.78 -3.55
C TYR A 67 -0.49 -13.54 -4.41
N ALA A 68 -0.36 -13.72 -5.72
CA ALA A 68 0.00 -12.63 -6.62
C ALA A 68 -1.03 -11.48 -6.61
N LEU A 69 -2.30 -11.77 -6.37
CA LEU A 69 -3.41 -10.81 -6.37
C LEU A 69 -3.84 -10.40 -4.95
N ARG A 70 -2.96 -10.60 -3.95
CA ARG A 70 -3.25 -10.26 -2.55
C ARG A 70 -3.66 -8.80 -2.40
N GLY A 71 -4.89 -8.57 -1.98
CA GLY A 71 -5.41 -7.22 -1.69
C GLY A 71 -5.93 -6.46 -2.92
N LEU A 72 -5.76 -7.02 -4.13
CA LEU A 72 -6.17 -6.43 -5.41
C LEU A 72 -7.52 -6.97 -5.90
N LEU A 73 -7.86 -8.20 -5.53
CA LEU A 73 -9.07 -8.88 -5.99
C LEU A 73 -10.28 -8.65 -5.06
N LEU A 74 -11.34 -8.11 -5.63
CA LEU A 74 -12.63 -7.79 -5.01
C LEU A 74 -13.71 -8.74 -5.53
N CYS A 75 -14.66 -9.09 -4.65
CA CYS A 75 -15.86 -9.80 -5.06
C CYS A 75 -16.88 -8.81 -5.64
N GLY A 76 -17.29 -8.99 -6.89
CA GLY A 76 -18.29 -8.14 -7.56
C GLY A 76 -19.70 -8.20 -6.98
N LEU A 77 -19.99 -9.15 -6.08
CA LEU A 77 -21.29 -9.23 -5.39
C LEU A 77 -21.34 -8.41 -4.10
N CYS A 78 -20.26 -8.36 -3.31
CA CYS A 78 -20.22 -7.67 -2.02
C CYS A 78 -19.13 -6.60 -1.89
N GLN A 79 -18.34 -6.39 -2.95
CA GLN A 79 -17.20 -5.46 -3.04
C GLN A 79 -16.11 -5.65 -1.98
N ARG A 80 -16.11 -6.79 -1.28
CA ARG A 80 -15.08 -7.12 -0.29
C ARG A 80 -13.86 -7.76 -0.96
N ARG A 81 -12.67 -7.48 -0.42
CA ARG A 81 -11.44 -8.16 -0.80
C ARG A 81 -11.54 -9.66 -0.58
N MET A 82 -11.20 -10.43 -1.61
CA MET A 82 -11.16 -11.89 -1.54
C MET A 82 -9.94 -12.35 -0.74
N GLN A 83 -10.12 -13.41 0.03
CA GLN A 83 -9.06 -14.00 0.86
C GLN A 83 -8.33 -15.09 0.08
N GLY A 84 -7.02 -15.13 0.18
CA GLY A 84 -6.23 -16.24 -0.35
C GLY A 84 -6.47 -17.54 0.44
N GLN A 85 -6.56 -18.66 -0.27
CA GLN A 85 -6.61 -20.02 0.27
C GLN A 85 -5.80 -20.94 -0.64
N TYR A 86 -4.94 -21.79 -0.07
CA TYR A 86 -4.32 -22.89 -0.83
C TYR A 86 -5.17 -24.15 -0.71
N THR A 87 -5.43 -24.81 -1.84
CA THR A 87 -6.10 -26.12 -1.90
C THR A 87 -5.32 -27.00 -2.87
N ARG A 88 -4.89 -28.19 -2.42
CA ARG A 88 -4.06 -29.11 -3.22
C ARG A 88 -2.86 -28.40 -3.89
N GLU A 89 -2.13 -27.62 -3.08
CA GLU A 89 -0.97 -26.82 -3.50
C GLU A 89 -1.24 -25.72 -4.53
N GLN A 90 -2.50 -25.47 -4.88
CA GLN A 90 -2.87 -24.41 -5.80
C GLN A 90 -3.49 -23.21 -5.06
N PRO A 91 -3.13 -21.97 -5.46
CA PRO A 91 -3.72 -20.77 -4.90
C PRO A 91 -5.14 -20.52 -5.44
N TYR A 92 -6.05 -20.26 -4.52
CA TYR A 92 -7.42 -19.82 -4.77
C TYR A 92 -7.68 -18.52 -4.04
N TYR A 93 -8.57 -17.71 -4.60
CA TYR A 93 -9.19 -16.59 -3.93
C TYR A 93 -10.61 -16.95 -3.56
N ARG A 94 -10.98 -16.69 -2.31
CA ARG A 94 -12.32 -16.96 -1.80
C ARG A 94 -12.97 -15.74 -1.17
N CYS A 95 -14.23 -15.52 -1.48
CA CYS A 95 -15.09 -14.63 -0.72
C CYS A 95 -16.03 -15.46 0.14
N ARG A 96 -15.89 -15.38 1.47
CA ARG A 96 -16.85 -15.99 2.41
C ARG A 96 -17.79 -14.92 2.92
N PHE A 97 -19.07 -15.11 2.70
CA PHE A 97 -20.11 -14.19 3.13
C PHE A 97 -21.14 -14.96 3.97
N PRO A 98 -21.09 -14.85 5.32
CA PRO A 98 -22.05 -15.53 6.17
C PRO A 98 -23.48 -15.01 5.93
N THR A 99 -24.46 -15.89 5.99
CA THR A 99 -25.87 -15.58 5.67
C THR A 99 -26.45 -14.47 6.55
N GLU A 100 -26.03 -14.40 7.81
CA GLU A 100 -26.38 -13.34 8.78
C GLU A 100 -26.00 -11.93 8.28
N TYR A 101 -24.90 -11.81 7.54
CA TYR A 101 -24.47 -10.53 6.95
C TYR A 101 -25.26 -10.17 5.69
N GLY A 102 -25.89 -11.13 4.99
CA GLY A 102 -26.70 -10.88 3.81
C GLY A 102 -28.05 -10.25 4.13
N LEU A 103 -28.65 -10.65 5.26
CA LEU A 103 -29.88 -10.04 5.74
C LEU A 103 -29.69 -8.56 6.11
N ALA A 104 -28.60 -8.24 6.80
CA ALA A 104 -28.30 -6.88 7.26
C ALA A 104 -27.94 -5.92 6.11
N ASN A 105 -27.23 -6.39 5.09
CA ASN A 105 -26.73 -5.54 4.00
C ASN A 105 -27.58 -5.60 2.72
N LYS A 106 -28.67 -6.38 2.68
CA LYS A 106 -29.50 -6.62 1.49
C LYS A 106 -28.71 -7.06 0.25
N VAL A 107 -27.63 -7.80 0.45
CA VAL A 107 -26.77 -8.33 -0.63
C VAL A 107 -27.05 -9.81 -0.83
N ILE A 108 -27.42 -10.20 -2.06
CA ILE A 108 -27.51 -11.60 -2.47
C ILE A 108 -26.10 -12.10 -2.78
N HIS A 109 -25.54 -12.91 -1.88
CA HIS A 109 -24.21 -13.48 -2.04
C HIS A 109 -24.22 -14.95 -1.57
N PRO A 110 -23.75 -15.91 -2.39
CA PRO A 110 -23.66 -17.31 -1.97
C PRO A 110 -22.61 -17.45 -0.85
N ARG A 111 -22.76 -18.44 0.04
CA ARG A 111 -21.90 -18.53 1.23
C ARG A 111 -20.39 -18.47 0.93
N ASN A 112 -19.97 -19.11 -0.15
CA ASN A 112 -18.58 -19.05 -0.61
C ASN A 112 -18.55 -18.83 -2.13
N VAL A 113 -17.74 -17.89 -2.57
CA VAL A 113 -17.33 -17.71 -3.97
C VAL A 113 -15.87 -18.07 -4.07
N TYR A 114 -15.50 -18.91 -5.03
CA TYR A 114 -14.12 -19.33 -5.27
C TYR A 114 -13.68 -18.93 -6.67
N LEU A 115 -12.38 -18.69 -6.80
CA LEU A 115 -11.72 -18.32 -8.04
C LEU A 115 -10.29 -18.83 -8.00
N ALA A 116 -9.90 -19.65 -8.96
CA ALA A 116 -8.54 -20.18 -9.01
C ALA A 116 -7.59 -19.13 -9.59
N GLU A 117 -6.40 -19.01 -9.02
CA GLU A 117 -5.39 -18.07 -9.52
C GLU A 117 -4.93 -18.42 -10.93
N ARG A 118 -4.80 -19.72 -11.23
CA ARG A 118 -4.39 -20.26 -12.53
C ARG A 118 -5.31 -19.86 -13.68
N ASP A 119 -6.58 -19.57 -13.39
CA ASP A 119 -7.57 -19.21 -14.41
C ASP A 119 -7.49 -17.72 -14.77
N ILE A 120 -6.81 -16.90 -13.95
CA ILE A 120 -6.71 -15.45 -14.13
C ILE A 120 -5.32 -15.02 -14.53
N LEU A 121 -4.29 -15.48 -13.82
CA LEU A 121 -2.93 -14.94 -13.99
C LEU A 121 -2.45 -14.98 -15.44
N PRO A 122 -2.58 -16.10 -16.19
CA PRO A 122 -2.11 -16.13 -17.58
C PRO A 122 -2.83 -15.11 -18.47
N THR A 123 -4.15 -14.96 -18.28
CA THR A 123 -4.97 -14.01 -19.05
C THR A 123 -4.63 -12.57 -18.68
N LEU A 124 -4.44 -12.30 -17.39
CA LEU A 124 -4.06 -10.99 -16.86
C LEU A 124 -2.67 -10.58 -17.36
N ASP A 125 -1.70 -11.48 -17.26
CA ASP A 125 -0.32 -11.25 -17.72
C ASP A 125 -0.31 -10.95 -19.22
N ASN A 126 -0.99 -11.74 -20.04
CA ASN A 126 -1.12 -11.50 -21.47
C ASN A 126 -1.81 -10.16 -21.79
N TRP A 127 -2.84 -9.79 -21.04
CA TRP A 127 -3.51 -8.51 -21.21
C TRP A 127 -2.60 -7.34 -20.86
N LEU A 128 -1.89 -7.38 -19.72
CA LEU A 128 -0.91 -6.37 -19.34
C LEU A 128 0.18 -6.24 -20.41
N VAL A 129 0.69 -7.37 -20.87
CA VAL A 129 1.66 -7.43 -21.96
C VAL A 129 1.17 -6.79 -23.26
N THR A 130 -0.12 -6.92 -23.57
CA THR A 130 -0.74 -6.32 -24.76
C THR A 130 -0.92 -4.81 -24.59
N LEU A 131 -1.20 -4.33 -23.37
CA LEU A 131 -1.22 -2.89 -23.07
C LEU A 131 0.17 -2.27 -23.23
N PHE A 132 1.21 -2.97 -22.77
CA PHE A 132 2.61 -2.58 -22.94
C PHE A 132 3.21 -3.06 -24.27
N ALA A 133 2.40 -3.29 -25.30
CA ALA A 133 2.91 -3.69 -26.59
C ALA A 133 3.77 -2.57 -27.20
N PRO A 134 4.96 -2.86 -27.78
CA PRO A 134 5.90 -1.85 -28.23
C PRO A 134 5.32 -0.80 -29.18
N HIS A 135 4.39 -1.20 -30.05
CA HIS A 135 3.72 -0.30 -31.00
C HIS A 135 2.79 0.70 -30.30
N ARG A 136 1.94 0.24 -29.37
CA ARG A 136 1.05 1.13 -28.59
C ARG A 136 1.82 2.04 -27.64
N LEU A 137 2.93 1.54 -27.08
CA LEU A 137 3.82 2.36 -26.26
C LEU A 137 4.49 3.45 -27.09
N ARG A 138 4.96 3.13 -28.30
CA ARG A 138 5.52 4.12 -29.21
C ARG A 138 4.48 5.19 -29.56
N ASP A 139 3.26 4.80 -29.90
CA ASP A 139 2.18 5.74 -30.23
C ASP A 139 1.84 6.63 -29.02
N THR A 140 1.73 6.05 -27.82
CA THR A 140 1.42 6.78 -26.59
C THR A 140 2.54 7.73 -26.19
N LEU A 141 3.80 7.29 -26.26
CA LEU A 141 4.97 8.11 -25.95
C LEU A 141 5.19 9.22 -26.98
N THR A 142 4.91 8.95 -28.26
CA THR A 142 4.95 9.96 -29.33
C THR A 142 3.87 11.02 -29.10
N ALA A 143 2.63 10.60 -28.83
CA ALA A 143 1.55 11.53 -28.50
C ALA A 143 1.86 12.35 -27.24
N LEU A 144 2.48 11.75 -26.22
CA LEU A 144 2.94 12.46 -25.02
C LEU A 144 4.02 13.49 -25.37
N ALA A 145 5.03 13.11 -26.16
CA ALA A 145 6.10 14.01 -26.59
C ALA A 145 5.58 15.16 -27.46
N GLU A 146 4.60 14.91 -28.33
CA GLU A 146 3.93 15.93 -29.16
C GLU A 146 3.03 16.87 -28.33
N SER A 147 2.44 16.36 -27.24
CA SER A 147 1.62 17.16 -26.32
C SER A 147 2.42 18.01 -25.33
N GLN A 148 3.75 17.84 -25.28
CA GLN A 148 4.60 18.64 -24.40
C GLN A 148 4.62 20.10 -24.88
N PRO A 149 4.30 21.07 -23.99
CA PRO A 149 4.34 22.47 -24.35
C PRO A 149 5.76 22.84 -24.77
N ASP A 150 5.88 23.60 -25.87
CA ASP A 150 7.18 24.04 -26.32
C ASP A 150 7.75 25.03 -25.30
N PRO A 151 8.92 24.74 -24.68
CA PRO A 151 9.54 25.68 -23.75
C PRO A 151 9.87 27.04 -24.40
N ALA A 152 9.98 27.11 -25.74
CA ALA A 152 10.12 28.39 -26.44
C ALA A 152 8.83 29.25 -26.43
N THR A 153 7.68 28.65 -26.14
CA THR A 153 6.37 29.33 -26.11
C THR A 153 5.83 29.51 -24.68
N ASP A 154 6.60 29.11 -23.66
CA ASP A 154 6.22 29.29 -22.26
C ASP A 154 6.13 30.79 -21.91
N PRO A 155 4.92 31.33 -21.61
CA PRO A 155 4.72 32.75 -21.37
C PRO A 155 5.50 33.26 -20.16
N ASP A 156 5.67 32.45 -19.12
CA ASP A 156 6.38 32.85 -17.89
C ASP A 156 7.88 32.96 -18.16
N ARG A 157 8.41 32.03 -18.95
CA ARG A 157 9.80 32.06 -19.41
C ARG A 157 10.06 33.24 -20.35
N LEU A 158 9.17 33.49 -21.31
CA LEU A 158 9.28 34.64 -22.23
C LEU A 158 9.24 35.98 -21.48
N ALA A 159 8.36 36.12 -20.49
CA ALA A 159 8.28 37.30 -19.63
C ALA A 159 9.55 37.48 -18.77
N ALA A 160 10.11 36.39 -18.22
CA ALA A 160 11.35 36.44 -17.48
C ALA A 160 12.55 36.82 -18.38
N GLU A 161 12.64 36.29 -19.59
CA GLU A 161 13.67 36.67 -20.57
C GLU A 161 13.56 38.15 -20.98
N HIS A 162 12.35 38.66 -21.21
CA HIS A 162 12.12 40.08 -21.48
C HIS A 162 12.61 40.96 -20.33
N THR A 163 12.28 40.58 -19.09
CA THR A 163 12.69 41.29 -17.87
C THR A 163 14.21 41.34 -17.72
N ILE A 164 14.91 40.26 -18.07
CA ILE A 164 16.39 40.22 -18.07
C ILE A 164 16.95 41.24 -19.08
N ARG A 165 16.44 41.25 -20.32
CA ARG A 165 16.89 42.20 -21.36
C ARG A 165 16.67 43.66 -20.95
N GLU A 166 15.52 43.97 -20.36
CA GLU A 166 15.26 45.31 -19.82
C GLU A 166 16.23 45.71 -18.72
N CYS A 167 16.54 44.79 -17.80
CA CYS A 167 17.49 45.06 -16.71
C CYS A 167 18.90 45.30 -17.26
N ASP A 168 19.34 44.50 -18.23
CA ASP A 168 20.65 44.65 -18.87
C ASP A 168 20.77 45.98 -19.64
N ALA A 169 19.70 46.41 -20.32
CA ALA A 169 19.64 47.72 -20.98
C ALA A 169 19.75 48.87 -19.96
N LYS A 170 19.02 48.80 -18.84
CA LYS A 170 19.08 49.81 -17.77
C LYS A 170 20.46 49.87 -17.09
N LEU A 171 21.08 48.73 -16.82
CA LEU A 171 22.45 48.68 -16.27
C LEU A 171 23.47 49.31 -17.20
N THR A 172 23.34 49.08 -18.52
CA THR A 172 24.18 49.71 -19.54
C THR A 172 23.98 51.23 -19.54
N HIS A 173 22.74 51.69 -19.44
CA HIS A 173 22.42 53.12 -19.38
C HIS A 173 22.97 53.78 -18.11
N TYR A 174 22.82 53.16 -16.94
CA TYR A 174 23.37 53.68 -15.68
C TYR A 174 24.90 53.76 -15.70
N ARG A 175 25.57 52.81 -16.36
CA ARG A 175 27.02 52.89 -16.59
C ARG A 175 27.39 54.13 -17.41
N THR A 176 26.69 54.39 -18.52
CA THR A 176 26.96 55.58 -19.34
C THR A 176 26.69 56.88 -18.60
N ALA A 177 25.68 56.92 -17.71
CA ALA A 177 25.38 58.09 -16.89
C ALA A 177 26.45 58.35 -15.81
N LEU A 178 27.03 57.30 -15.23
CA LEU A 178 28.17 57.42 -14.31
C LEU A 178 29.43 57.93 -15.01
N GLU A 179 29.71 57.42 -16.21
CA GLU A 179 30.82 57.90 -17.05
C GLU A 179 30.65 59.38 -17.44
N ALA A 180 29.42 59.90 -17.47
CA ALA A 180 29.08 61.30 -17.74
C ALA A 180 29.07 62.23 -16.51
N GLY A 181 29.41 61.74 -15.30
CA GLY A 181 29.57 62.58 -14.10
C GLY A 181 28.34 62.76 -13.22
N THR A 182 27.39 61.82 -13.25
CA THR A 182 26.19 61.83 -12.37
C THR A 182 26.53 61.49 -10.92
N ASP A 183 25.76 62.00 -9.95
CA ASP A 183 25.91 61.72 -8.51
C ASP A 183 25.96 60.20 -8.22
N PRO A 184 27.09 59.66 -7.72
CA PRO A 184 27.27 58.24 -7.48
C PRO A 184 26.28 57.65 -6.45
N THR A 185 25.81 58.46 -5.50
CA THR A 185 25.03 57.96 -4.36
C THR A 185 23.61 57.54 -4.78
N LEU A 186 22.96 58.31 -5.65
CA LEU A 186 21.64 57.99 -6.21
C LEU A 186 21.68 56.78 -7.14
N VAL A 187 22.75 56.61 -7.91
CA VAL A 187 22.88 55.51 -8.89
C VAL A 187 23.09 54.16 -8.20
N THR A 188 23.75 54.15 -7.04
CA THR A 188 24.03 52.91 -6.30
C THR A 188 22.75 52.21 -5.85
N GLN A 189 21.74 52.97 -5.38
CA GLN A 189 20.44 52.42 -4.96
C GLN A 189 19.64 51.84 -6.14
N TRP A 190 19.66 52.48 -7.31
CA TRP A 190 18.98 51.96 -8.49
C TRP A 190 19.68 50.73 -9.09
N ILE A 191 21.01 50.66 -9.01
CA ILE A 191 21.77 49.49 -9.46
C ILE A 191 21.40 48.26 -8.62
N THR A 192 21.31 48.38 -7.28
CA THR A 192 20.97 47.23 -6.42
C THR A 192 19.55 46.74 -6.67
N GLU A 193 18.60 47.64 -6.88
CA GLU A 193 17.22 47.29 -7.23
C GLU A 193 17.12 46.55 -8.57
N ILE A 194 17.79 47.06 -9.62
CA ILE A 194 17.79 46.41 -10.93
C ILE A 194 18.54 45.06 -10.92
N GLN A 195 19.62 44.95 -10.14
CA GLN A 195 20.33 43.69 -9.96
C GLN A 195 19.48 42.64 -9.24
N ALA A 196 18.72 43.04 -8.20
CA ALA A 196 17.78 42.15 -7.51
C ALA A 196 16.67 41.66 -8.45
N ARG A 197 16.09 42.58 -9.26
CA ARG A 197 15.07 42.24 -10.26
C ARG A 197 15.59 41.28 -11.33
N ARG A 198 16.82 41.49 -11.80
CA ARG A 198 17.50 40.58 -12.73
C ARG A 198 17.75 39.21 -12.10
N ALA A 199 18.22 39.16 -10.85
CA ALA A 199 18.47 37.92 -10.15
C ALA A 199 17.19 37.09 -9.97
N HIS A 200 16.07 37.73 -9.65
CA HIS A 200 14.76 37.08 -9.57
C HIS A 200 14.33 36.50 -10.93
N ALA A 201 14.41 37.28 -12.00
CA ALA A 201 14.04 36.81 -13.34
C ALA A 201 14.94 35.65 -13.84
N VAL A 202 16.24 35.71 -13.56
CA VAL A 202 17.17 34.60 -13.85
C VAL A 202 16.82 33.37 -13.04
N ALA A 203 16.46 33.51 -11.76
CA ALA A 203 16.00 32.39 -10.94
C ALA A 203 14.75 31.74 -11.55
N THR A 204 13.76 32.54 -11.99
CA THR A 204 12.56 32.05 -12.69
C THR A 204 12.93 31.23 -13.92
N THR A 205 13.80 31.72 -14.80
CA THR A 205 14.24 30.96 -16.00
C THR A 205 15.00 29.66 -15.68
N LYS A 206 15.63 29.56 -14.50
CA LYS A 206 16.39 28.37 -14.06
C LYS A 206 15.50 27.35 -13.34
N THR A 207 14.54 27.82 -12.55
CA THR A 207 13.58 26.95 -11.85
C THR A 207 12.59 26.33 -12.81
N THR A 208 12.29 27.00 -13.93
CA THR A 208 11.58 26.41 -15.06
C THR A 208 12.54 25.52 -15.86
N HIS A 209 12.99 24.43 -15.24
CA HIS A 209 13.60 23.35 -16.00
C HIS A 209 12.56 22.85 -16.99
N PRO A 210 12.80 22.92 -18.32
CA PRO A 210 11.92 22.21 -19.23
C PRO A 210 11.96 20.74 -18.81
N PRO A 211 10.81 20.04 -18.72
CA PRO A 211 10.87 18.59 -18.74
C PRO A 211 11.71 18.26 -19.97
N GLN A 212 12.86 17.61 -19.77
CA GLN A 212 13.73 17.20 -20.85
C GLN A 212 12.82 16.46 -21.83
N ARG A 213 12.57 17.07 -23.00
CA ARG A 213 11.63 16.48 -23.96
C ARG A 213 12.10 15.06 -24.20
N LEU A 214 11.16 14.11 -24.17
CA LEU A 214 11.46 12.74 -24.53
C LEU A 214 12.06 12.77 -25.94
N ALA A 215 13.37 12.59 -26.06
CA ALA A 215 14.00 12.51 -27.36
C ALA A 215 13.54 11.21 -28.02
N ALA A 216 13.48 11.16 -29.35
CA ALA A 216 13.06 9.95 -30.06
C ALA A 216 13.90 8.70 -29.66
N ASN A 217 15.18 8.89 -29.31
CA ASN A 217 16.06 7.84 -28.82
C ASN A 217 15.72 7.40 -27.37
N ASP A 218 15.17 8.29 -26.55
CA ASP A 218 14.68 7.96 -25.21
C ASP A 218 13.43 7.09 -25.29
N VAL A 219 12.58 7.33 -26.29
CA VAL A 219 11.39 6.50 -26.57
C VAL A 219 11.79 5.06 -26.86
N ASP A 220 12.77 4.84 -27.76
CA ASP A 220 13.22 3.49 -28.10
C ASP A 220 13.94 2.80 -26.92
N THR A 221 14.71 3.55 -26.13
CA THR A 221 15.36 3.05 -24.90
C THR A 221 14.32 2.62 -23.86
N LEU A 222 13.28 3.44 -23.63
CA LEU A 222 12.18 3.13 -22.72
C LEU A 222 11.37 1.93 -23.20
N ILE A 223 11.12 1.82 -24.50
CA ILE A 223 10.43 0.66 -25.08
C ILE A 223 11.28 -0.61 -24.86
N GLN A 224 12.60 -0.54 -24.97
CA GLN A 224 13.48 -1.69 -24.72
C GLN A 224 13.47 -2.11 -23.25
N GLN A 225 13.58 -1.17 -22.32
CA GLN A 225 13.45 -1.44 -20.88
C GLN A 225 12.09 -2.06 -20.51
N LEU A 226 11.00 -1.60 -21.14
CA LEU A 226 9.65 -2.14 -20.95
C LEU A 226 9.47 -3.53 -21.58
N ARG A 227 10.19 -3.83 -22.67
CA ARG A 227 10.22 -5.17 -23.28
C ARG A 227 10.89 -6.18 -22.35
N ASP A 228 11.99 -5.79 -21.71
CA ASP A 228 12.68 -6.63 -20.73
C ASP A 228 11.76 -6.87 -19.52
N LEU A 229 11.04 -5.85 -19.07
CA LEU A 229 10.01 -5.99 -18.03
C LEU A 229 8.90 -6.99 -18.39
N ARG A 230 8.48 -7.10 -19.65
CA ARG A 230 7.50 -8.12 -20.08
C ARG A 230 8.01 -9.54 -19.86
N THR A 231 9.27 -9.79 -20.21
CA THR A 231 9.88 -11.12 -20.00
C THR A 231 10.02 -11.44 -18.51
N VAL A 232 10.33 -10.41 -17.72
CA VAL A 232 10.40 -10.51 -16.25
C VAL A 232 9.02 -10.80 -15.67
N ILE A 233 7.95 -10.14 -16.11
CA ILE A 233 6.60 -10.38 -15.57
C ILE A 233 6.12 -11.79 -15.89
N ASP A 234 6.33 -12.33 -17.10
CA ASP A 234 5.82 -13.67 -17.43
C ASP A 234 6.47 -14.75 -16.54
N GLN A 235 7.78 -14.66 -16.31
CA GLN A 235 8.58 -15.63 -15.54
C GLN A 235 8.80 -15.25 -14.06
N ALA A 236 8.27 -14.12 -13.61
CA ALA A 236 8.48 -13.61 -12.25
C ALA A 236 7.93 -14.56 -11.18
N ASN A 237 8.63 -14.63 -10.05
CA ASN A 237 8.11 -15.25 -8.83
C ASN A 237 6.81 -14.52 -8.42
N PRO A 238 5.78 -15.23 -7.93
CA PRO A 238 4.57 -14.63 -7.37
C PRO A 238 4.76 -13.43 -6.43
N ASP A 239 5.86 -13.35 -5.67
CA ASP A 239 6.18 -12.18 -4.82
C ASP A 239 6.42 -10.92 -5.67
N ASP A 240 7.23 -11.04 -6.71
CA ASP A 240 7.56 -9.93 -7.60
C ASP A 240 6.33 -9.50 -8.41
N LYS A 241 5.53 -10.47 -8.89
CA LYS A 241 4.23 -10.20 -9.54
C LYS A 241 3.31 -9.37 -8.64
N ALA A 242 3.20 -9.76 -7.37
CA ALA A 242 2.35 -9.05 -6.40
C ALA A 242 2.78 -7.61 -6.17
N ASP A 243 4.08 -7.33 -6.23
CA ASP A 243 4.61 -5.98 -6.09
C ASP A 243 4.40 -5.14 -7.35
N VAL A 244 4.60 -5.73 -8.53
CA VAL A 244 4.33 -5.08 -9.82
C VAL A 244 2.87 -4.69 -9.94
N TYR A 245 1.93 -5.62 -9.74
CA TYR A 245 0.51 -5.33 -9.86
C TYR A 245 0.04 -4.26 -8.87
N ARG A 246 0.64 -4.23 -7.67
CA ARG A 246 0.34 -3.19 -6.67
C ARG A 246 0.83 -1.82 -7.11
N LYS A 247 2.05 -1.74 -7.65
CA LYS A 247 2.62 -0.48 -8.18
C LYS A 247 1.85 0.04 -9.39
N LEU A 248 1.29 -0.86 -10.19
CA LEU A 248 0.40 -0.51 -11.31
C LEU A 248 -0.97 -0.01 -10.86
N GLY A 249 -1.32 -0.08 -9.57
CA GLY A 249 -2.65 0.31 -9.10
C GLY A 249 -3.74 -0.62 -9.64
N LEU A 250 -3.44 -1.90 -9.86
CA LEU A 250 -4.37 -2.86 -10.43
C LEU A 250 -5.50 -3.17 -9.43
N ALA A 251 -6.75 -3.00 -9.87
CA ALA A 251 -7.94 -3.45 -9.18
C ALA A 251 -8.67 -4.50 -10.01
N LEU A 252 -8.98 -5.65 -9.40
CA LEU A 252 -9.69 -6.74 -10.05
C LEU A 252 -11.04 -6.95 -9.38
N THR A 253 -12.12 -7.05 -10.16
CA THR A 253 -13.46 -7.33 -9.63
C THR A 253 -14.03 -8.59 -10.28
N TYR A 254 -14.24 -9.63 -9.48
CA TYR A 254 -14.76 -10.91 -9.96
C TYR A 254 -16.28 -10.99 -9.89
N ARG A 255 -16.93 -11.25 -11.03
CA ARG A 255 -18.37 -11.45 -11.15
C ARG A 255 -18.68 -12.94 -11.32
N PRO A 256 -19.03 -13.67 -10.24
CA PRO A 256 -19.18 -15.12 -10.29
C PRO A 256 -20.29 -15.60 -11.21
N GLY A 257 -21.37 -14.83 -11.39
CA GLY A 257 -22.49 -15.23 -12.27
C GLY A 257 -22.14 -15.28 -13.77
N LYS A 258 -21.07 -14.59 -14.19
CA LYS A 258 -20.60 -14.58 -15.58
C LYS A 258 -19.21 -15.20 -15.76
N HIS A 259 -18.57 -15.63 -14.66
CA HIS A 259 -17.16 -16.01 -14.65
C HIS A 259 -16.22 -14.95 -15.24
N GLU A 260 -16.58 -13.67 -15.09
CA GLU A 260 -15.82 -12.53 -15.62
C GLU A 260 -15.00 -11.88 -14.52
N VAL A 261 -13.75 -11.52 -14.84
CA VAL A 261 -12.92 -10.64 -14.02
C VAL A 261 -12.76 -9.33 -14.77
N ARG A 262 -13.25 -8.24 -14.19
CA ARG A 262 -12.99 -6.89 -14.70
C ARG A 262 -11.69 -6.39 -14.10
N ALA A 263 -10.74 -6.03 -14.95
CA ALA A 263 -9.46 -5.45 -14.56
C ALA A 263 -9.45 -3.94 -14.84
N GLU A 264 -8.99 -3.16 -13.86
CA GLU A 264 -8.85 -1.71 -13.95
C GLU A 264 -7.46 -1.32 -13.46
N ILE A 265 -6.83 -0.37 -14.15
CA ILE A 265 -5.52 0.18 -13.81
C ILE A 265 -5.73 1.66 -13.52
N THR A 266 -5.40 2.08 -12.29
CA THR A 266 -5.47 3.49 -11.89
C THR A 266 -4.06 4.01 -11.66
N LEU A 267 -3.58 4.86 -12.57
CA LEU A 267 -2.23 5.45 -12.55
C LEU A 267 -2.20 6.75 -11.73
N ASP A 268 -2.92 6.79 -10.59
CA ASP A 268 -2.95 7.97 -9.74
C ASP A 268 -1.74 7.96 -8.79
N ALA A 269 -0.90 9.00 -8.86
CA ALA A 269 0.34 9.11 -8.08
C ALA A 269 0.09 9.19 -6.56
N HIS A 270 -1.16 9.45 -6.14
CA HIS A 270 -1.50 9.71 -4.75
C HIS A 270 -2.11 8.53 -3.98
N MET A 271 -2.39 7.37 -4.62
CA MET A 271 -2.99 6.21 -3.92
C MET A 271 -1.93 5.28 -3.29
N TRP A 272 -1.05 5.83 -2.45
CA TRP A 272 -0.25 5.03 -1.51
C TRP A 272 -1.04 4.85 -0.21
N GLY A 273 -1.99 3.92 -0.21
CA GLY A 273 -2.76 3.62 0.99
C GLY A 273 -3.27 2.20 0.99
N TYR A 274 -2.96 1.44 2.04
CA TYR A 274 -3.72 0.25 2.41
C TYR A 274 -5.18 0.69 2.59
N GLY A 275 -6.00 0.54 1.54
CA GLY A 275 -7.38 1.01 1.54
C GLY A 275 -8.11 0.54 2.78
N LEU A 276 -8.58 1.53 3.56
CA LEU A 276 -9.28 1.45 4.84
C LEU A 276 -9.98 0.10 5.02
N CYS A 277 -9.55 -0.63 6.05
CA CYS A 277 -10.30 -1.74 6.58
C CYS A 277 -11.62 -1.17 7.14
N PRO A 278 -12.81 -1.54 6.65
CA PRO A 278 -14.09 -1.04 7.19
C PRO A 278 -14.42 -1.60 8.58
N ARG A 279 -13.43 -2.06 9.34
CA ARG A 279 -13.63 -2.43 10.73
C ARG A 279 -13.69 -1.13 11.50
N GLY A 280 -14.92 -0.66 11.73
CA GLY A 280 -15.20 0.43 12.64
C GLY A 280 -14.41 0.26 13.94
N ASP A 281 -13.89 1.37 14.40
CA ASP A 281 -13.13 1.49 15.63
C ASP A 281 -14.02 1.07 16.81
N LEU A 282 -13.93 -0.21 17.20
CA LEU A 282 -14.55 -0.74 18.41
C LEU A 282 -13.54 -0.69 19.55
N ASN A 283 -12.97 0.50 19.78
CA ASN A 283 -12.12 0.75 20.92
C ASN A 283 -12.93 1.54 21.98
N PRO A 284 -13.51 0.87 23.00
CA PRO A 284 -14.34 1.53 24.01
C PRO A 284 -13.52 2.30 25.08
N HIS A 285 -12.22 2.53 24.84
CA HIS A 285 -11.31 3.16 25.81
C HIS A 285 -10.50 4.30 25.21
N ALA A 286 -11.16 5.17 24.43
CA ALA A 286 -10.61 6.49 24.11
C ALA A 286 -11.25 7.55 25.01
N ARG A 287 -10.74 7.66 26.25
CA ARG A 287 -10.68 8.89 27.06
C ARG A 287 -9.52 8.79 28.02
#